data_AF-A0A1I0RMN0-F1
#
_entry.id   AF-A0A1I0RMN0-F1
#
_cell.length_a   1.000
_cell.length_b   1.000
_cell.length_c   1.000
_cell.angle_alpha   90.00
_cell.angle_beta   90.00
_cell.angle_gamma   90.00
#
_symmetry.space_group_name_H-M   'P 1'
#
loop_
_entity.id
_entity.type
_entity.pdbx_description
1 polymer ?
#
loop_
_entity_poly.entity_id
_entity_poly.type
_entity_poly.pdbx_seq_one_letter_code
_entity_poly.pdbx_strand_id
1 'polypeptide(L)' 'MTSIKEQQKAISDKGRGYLKSWVDSISIKKGDGFGTILLKLLKAVLGVLVIIILSPVLLLIVILTLAIAL' A
#
# COMPACT_ATOMS: atom_id res chain seq x y z
N MET A 1 -19.07 -17.91 -11.96
CA MET A 1 -18.75 -17.50 -10.56
C MET A 1 -17.26 -17.63 -10.39
N THR A 2 -16.50 -16.53 -10.48
CA THR A 2 -15.06 -16.56 -10.16
C THR A 2 -14.92 -16.89 -8.69
N SER A 3 -14.11 -17.90 -8.40
CA SER A 3 -13.90 -18.37 -7.03
C SER A 3 -13.41 -17.20 -6.18
N ILE A 4 -13.94 -17.04 -4.96
CA ILE A 4 -13.51 -15.98 -4.01
C ILE A 4 -11.98 -15.98 -3.85
N LYS A 5 -11.35 -17.16 -3.99
CA LYS A 5 -9.89 -17.35 -3.98
C LYS A 5 -9.17 -16.69 -5.19
N GLU A 6 -9.77 -16.69 -6.37
CA GLU A 6 -9.22 -16.03 -7.56
C GLU A 6 -9.33 -14.52 -7.45
N GLN A 7 -10.43 -14.01 -6.89
CA GLN A 7 -10.59 -12.58 -6.63
C GLN A 7 -9.61 -12.09 -5.56
N GLN A 8 -9.44 -12.85 -4.47
CA GLN A 8 -8.42 -12.54 -3.45
C GLN A 8 -7.00 -12.58 -4.01
N LYS A 9 -6.69 -13.54 -4.89
CA LYS A 9 -5.38 -13.63 -5.54
C LYS A 9 -5.14 -12.41 -6.46
N ALA A 10 -6.13 -12.03 -7.27
CA ALA A 10 -6.04 -10.86 -8.13
C ALA A 10 -5.90 -9.55 -7.33
N ILE A 11 -6.61 -9.40 -6.21
CA ILE A 11 -6.50 -8.23 -5.32
C ILE A 11 -5.12 -8.18 -4.66
N SER A 12 -4.62 -9.33 -4.20
CA SER A 12 -3.28 -9.44 -3.59
C SER A 12 -2.17 -9.12 -4.59
N ASP A 13 -2.26 -9.64 -5.82
CA ASP A 13 -1.31 -9.37 -6.89
C ASP A 13 -1.36 -7.90 -7.33
N LYS A 14 -2.55 -7.30 -7.41
CA LYS A 14 -2.72 -5.87 -7.72
C LYS A 14 -2.18 -4.97 -6.61
N GLY A 15 -2.47 -5.30 -5.35
CA GLY A 15 -1.96 -4.60 -4.17
C GLY A 15 -0.43 -4.63 -4.08
N ARG A 16 0.18 -5.80 -4.36
CA ARG A 16 1.64 -5.92 -4.51
C ARG A 16 2.18 -5.04 -5.63
N GLY A 17 1.48 -4.97 -6.77
CA GLY A 17 1.88 -4.10 -7.89
C GLY A 17 1.95 -2.62 -7.51
N TYR A 18 0.92 -2.09 -6.83
CA TYR A 18 0.90 -0.71 -6.38
C TYR A 18 1.96 -0.41 -5.31
N LEU A 19 2.10 -1.29 -4.31
CA LEU A 19 3.13 -1.16 -3.27
C LEU A 19 4.53 -1.24 -3.87
N LYS A 20 4.78 -2.18 -4.77
CA LYS A 20 6.08 -2.32 -5.46
C LYS A 20 6.40 -1.09 -6.29
N SER A 21 5.44 -0.59 -7.08
CA SER A 21 5.62 0.63 -7.86
C SER A 21 5.91 1.84 -6.99
N TRP A 22 5.26 1.95 -5.82
CA TRP A 22 5.53 3.03 -4.87
C TRP A 22 6.93 2.90 -4.26
N VAL A 23 7.31 1.70 -3.80
CA VAL A 23 8.65 1.40 -3.27
C VAL A 23 9.74 1.70 -4.31
N ASP A 24 9.55 1.30 -5.57
CA ASP A 24 10.47 1.59 -6.66
C ASP A 24 10.59 3.11 -6.92
N SER A 25 9.51 3.86 -6.71
CA SER A 25 9.48 5.33 -6.90
C SER A 25 10.20 6.11 -5.80
N ILE A 26 10.28 5.56 -4.59
CA ILE A 26 10.96 6.17 -3.43
C ILE A 26 12.38 5.63 -3.24
N SER A 27 12.74 4.55 -3.93
CA SER A 27 14.05 3.93 -3.84
C SER A 27 15.15 4.86 -4.35
N ILE A 28 16.14 5.12 -3.49
CA ILE A 28 17.28 6.00 -3.78
C ILE A 28 18.38 5.15 -4.44
N LYS A 29 18.87 5.61 -5.60
CA LYS A 29 19.93 4.95 -6.36
C LYS A 29 21.25 5.71 -6.20
N LYS A 30 22.38 5.00 -6.30
CA LYS A 30 23.71 5.63 -6.36
C LYS A 30 23.79 6.49 -7.63
N GLY A 31 23.96 7.80 -7.44
CA GLY A 31 23.96 8.81 -8.51
C GLY A 31 22.77 9.78 -8.50
N ASP A 32 21.78 9.56 -7.63
CA ASP A 32 20.70 10.54 -7.45
C ASP A 32 21.25 11.84 -6.82
N GLY A 33 20.94 12.99 -7.44
CA GLY A 33 21.26 14.30 -6.88
C GLY A 33 20.42 14.62 -5.63
N PHE A 34 20.91 15.53 -4.79
CA PHE A 34 20.27 15.90 -3.52
C PHE A 34 18.78 16.29 -3.65
N GLY A 35 18.42 17.08 -4.67
CA GLY A 35 17.03 17.45 -4.93
C GLY A 35 16.12 16.25 -5.26
N THR A 36 16.64 15.27 -6.00
CA THR A 36 15.92 14.03 -6.33
C THR A 36 15.71 13.16 -5.10
N ILE A 37 16.71 13.09 -4.21
CA ILE A 37 16.61 12.38 -2.93
C ILE A 37 15.53 13.02 -2.04
N LEU A 38 15.50 14.35 -1.94
CA LEU A 38 14.51 15.07 -1.14
C LEU A 38 13.08 14.82 -1.65
N LEU A 39 12.88 14.85 -2.97
CA LEU A 39 11.60 14.52 -3.61
C LEU A 39 11.17 13.08 -3.34
N LYS A 40 12.10 12.11 -3.37
CA LYS A 40 11.82 10.70 -3.05
C LYS A 40 11.45 10.52 -1.58
N LEU A 41 12.14 11.19 -0.67
CA LEU A 41 11.81 11.19 0.76
C LEU A 41 10.41 11.76 1.01
N LEU A 42 10.07 12.88 0.37
CA LEU A 42 8.75 13.50 0.52
C LEU A 42 7.63 12.54 0.06
N LYS A 43 7.83 11.84 -1.06
CA LYS A 43 6.90 10.81 -1.55
C LYS A 43 6.79 9.61 -0.60
N ALA A 44 7.87 9.23 0.08
CA ALA A 44 7.85 8.19 1.10
C ALA A 44 7.01 8.62 2.31
N VAL A 45 7.22 9.84 2.81
CA VAL A 45 6.47 10.40 3.95
C VAL A 45 4.97 10.50 3.62
N LEU A 46 4.63 10.98 2.42
CA LEU A 46 3.24 11.05 1.94
C LEU A 46 2.58 9.67 1.89
N GLY A 47 3.28 8.64 1.38
CA GLY A 47 2.73 7.29 1.33
C GLY A 47 2.49 6.69 2.72
N VAL A 48 3.40 6.93 3.67
CA VAL A 48 3.22 6.50 5.08
C VAL A 48 2.03 7.22 5.72
N LEU A 49 1.88 8.53 5.49
CA LEU A 49 0.72 9.30 5.98
C LEU A 49 -0.60 8.74 5.46
N VAL A 50 -0.68 8.38 4.18
CA VAL A 50 -1.88 7.78 3.58
C VAL A 50 -2.20 6.44 4.24
N ILE A 51 -1.20 5.59 4.51
CA ILE A 51 -1.40 4.31 5.20
C ILE A 51 -1.90 4.53 6.63
N ILE A 52 -1.35 5.51 7.36
CA ILE A 52 -1.79 5.83 8.73
C ILE A 52 -3.26 6.26 8.74
N ILE A 53 -3.69 7.08 7.77
CA ILE A 53 -5.07 7.54 7.66
C ILE A 53 -6.01 6.40 7.24
N LEU A 54 -5.59 5.50 6.34
CA LEU A 54 -6.39 4.35 5.92
C LEU A 54 -6.45 3.22 6.96
N SER A 55 -5.43 3.09 7.81
CA SER A 55 -5.31 2.03 8.83
C SER A 55 -6.55 1.88 9.71
N PRO A 56 -7.12 2.95 10.34
CA PRO A 56 -8.33 2.82 11.15
C PRO A 56 -9.54 2.35 10.35
N VAL A 57 -9.65 2.72 9.06
CA VAL A 57 -10.74 2.25 8.18
C VAL A 57 -10.61 0.75 7.92
N LEU A 58 -9.40 0.27 7.64
CA LEU A 58 -9.14 -1.17 7.47
C LEU A 58 -9.46 -1.94 8.76
N LEU A 59 -9.12 -1.37 9.92
CA LEU A 59 -9.38 -1.98 11.22
C LEU A 59 -10.89 -2.08 11.49
N LEU A 60 -11.66 -1.05 11.17
CA LEU A 60 -13.14 -1.08 11.26
C LEU A 60 -13.75 -2.17 10.37
N ILE A 61 -13.27 -2.32 9.13
CA ILE A 61 -13.75 -3.37 8.22
C ILE A 61 -13.46 -4.76 8.80
N VAL A 62 -12.27 -4.97 9.38
CA VAL A 62 -11.90 -6.24 10.00
C VAL A 62 -12.80 -6.56 11.20
N ILE A 63 -13.06 -5.58 12.06
CA ILE A 63 -13.97 -5.75 13.21
C ILE A 63 -15.38 -6.10 12.74
N LEU A 64 -15.92 -5.37 11.74
CA LEU A 64 -17.24 -5.65 11.18
C LEU A 64 -17.32 -7.05 10.57
N THR A 65 -16.28 -7.47 9.85
CA THR A 65 -16.23 -8.80 9.24
C THR A 65 -16.20 -9.89 10.30
N LEU A 66 -15.41 -9.72 11.36
CA LEU A 66 -15.37 -10.66 12.49
C LEU A 66 -16.71 -10.72 13.23
N ALA A 67 -17.39 -9.58 13.42
CA ALA A 67 -18.68 -9.52 14.09
C ALA A 67 -19.80 -10.23 13.33
N ILE A 68 -19.74 -10.27 11.99
CA ILE A 68 -20.70 -11.00 11.15
C ILE A 68 -20.35 -12.50 11.09
N ALA A 69 -19.07 -12.84 11.24
CA ALA A 69 -18.59 -14.23 11.15
C ALA A 69 -18.74 -15.02 12.46
N LEU A 70 -18.88 -14.34 13.61
CA LEU A 70 -19.16 -14.93 14.92
C LEU A 70 -20.67 -15.17 15.11
#